data_AF-A0A4V2B0H2-F1
#
_entry.id   AF-A0A4V2B0H2-F1
#
_cell.length_a   1.000
_cell.length_b   1.000
_cell.length_c   1.000
_cell.angle_alpha   90.00
_cell.angle_beta   90.00
_cell.angle_gamma   90.00
#
_symmetry.space_group_name_H-M   'P 1'
#
loop_
_entity.id
_entity.type
_entity.pdbx_description
1 polymer ?
#
loop_
_entity_poly.entity_id
_entity_poly.type
_entity_poly.pdbx_seq_one_letter_code
_entity_poly.pdbx_strand_id
1 'polypeptide(L)'
;MLKTQFPLASIFFTFSLAAFSSPANARSIAIDEATRLPLVKRAQVWAQPTWIDNTFNFDDLFNPATAPLGSPDEQVLTKGTIDCTYLYEAPNGPVGANPKFKCKTTAQPSLKLKVKYGTENGEVRGEVLGTRLLWALGFFADRNFFLKTTNCFGCSENPVNQKQTDPNSATTPVSFSPSSIERKLAGSEVLKLVPQADGTTKVSQGWGFEELQMVDAPEQLRDREALKLLAVFINHLDNRKANQRLVCLDGSSPQGCTGQTVMMIHDVGSTFGG
;
A
#
# COMPACT_ATOMS: atom_id res chain seq x y z
N MET A 1 40.77 -28.83 55.87
CA MET A 1 41.20 -28.12 54.64
C MET A 1 40.54 -28.77 53.44
N LEU A 2 39.38 -28.30 53.00
CA LEU A 2 38.83 -28.61 51.67
C LEU A 2 38.19 -27.31 51.17
N LYS A 3 38.83 -26.64 50.22
CA LYS A 3 38.33 -25.42 49.56
C LYS A 3 37.54 -25.84 48.32
N THR A 4 36.23 -25.70 48.35
CA THR A 4 35.37 -25.79 47.17
C THR A 4 35.36 -24.44 46.44
N GLN A 5 35.93 -24.41 45.24
CA GLN A 5 35.82 -23.29 44.30
C GLN A 5 34.57 -23.47 43.44
N PHE A 6 33.68 -22.48 43.44
CA PHE A 6 32.61 -22.33 42.45
C PHE A 6 33.12 -21.51 41.27
N PRO A 7 32.87 -21.90 40.00
CA PRO A 7 33.18 -21.03 38.87
C PRO A 7 32.08 -19.99 38.69
N LEU A 8 32.48 -18.72 38.64
CA LEU A 8 31.65 -17.62 38.16
C LEU A 8 31.48 -17.75 36.63
N ALA A 9 30.27 -18.08 36.18
CA ALA A 9 29.89 -18.00 34.78
C ALA A 9 29.59 -16.53 34.42
N SER A 10 30.49 -15.89 33.68
CA SER A 10 30.27 -14.57 33.09
C SER A 10 29.25 -14.68 31.95
N ILE A 11 28.03 -14.22 32.19
CA ILE A 11 26.98 -14.08 31.17
C ILE A 11 27.28 -12.81 30.38
N PHE A 12 27.82 -12.96 29.16
CA PHE A 12 27.91 -11.89 28.18
C PHE A 12 26.51 -11.61 27.63
N PHE A 13 25.87 -10.52 28.09
CA PHE A 13 24.70 -9.96 27.44
C PHE A 13 25.16 -9.27 26.15
N THR A 14 25.13 -9.99 25.03
CA THR A 14 25.20 -9.38 23.70
C THR A 14 23.90 -8.61 23.47
N PHE A 15 23.93 -7.29 23.67
CA PHE A 15 22.90 -6.38 23.15
C PHE A 15 22.96 -6.46 21.62
N SER A 16 22.15 -7.36 21.02
CA SER A 16 21.79 -7.21 19.62
C SER A 16 20.96 -5.94 19.52
N LEU A 17 21.55 -4.90 18.92
CA LEU A 17 20.76 -3.82 18.33
C LEU A 17 19.91 -4.47 17.23
N ALA A 18 18.68 -4.87 17.57
CA ALA A 18 17.66 -5.08 16.58
C ALA A 18 17.49 -3.72 15.88
N ALA A 19 17.95 -3.65 14.63
CA ALA A 19 17.66 -2.53 13.76
C ALA A 19 16.14 -2.49 13.59
N PHE A 20 15.48 -1.60 14.32
CA PHE A 20 14.08 -1.29 14.10
C PHE A 20 13.95 -0.73 12.69
N SER A 21 13.50 -1.56 11.76
CA SER A 21 13.08 -1.12 10.44
C SER A 21 11.88 -0.18 10.61
N SER A 22 12.06 1.09 10.28
CA SER A 22 10.97 2.07 10.27
C SER A 22 9.76 1.55 9.46
N PRO A 23 8.52 1.86 9.89
CA PRO A 23 7.32 1.48 9.17
C PRO A 23 7.37 1.88 7.71
N ALA A 24 6.82 1.00 6.87
CA ALA A 24 6.75 1.09 5.42
C ALA A 24 5.98 2.35 4.96
N ASN A 25 6.69 3.48 4.84
CA ASN A 25 6.46 4.38 3.72
C ASN A 25 7.05 3.69 2.49
N ALA A 26 6.25 3.53 1.43
CA ALA A 26 6.75 3.03 0.15
C ALA A 26 7.96 3.88 -0.25
N ARG A 27 9.14 3.25 -0.27
CA ARG A 27 10.34 3.89 -0.80
C ARG A 27 10.19 3.92 -2.32
N SER A 28 10.92 4.80 -2.99
CA SER A 28 10.96 4.82 -4.44
C SER A 28 12.41 4.84 -4.92
N ILE A 29 12.69 4.07 -5.95
CA ILE A 29 13.94 4.12 -6.70
C ILE A 29 13.62 4.59 -8.11
N ALA A 30 14.33 5.59 -8.62
CA ALA A 30 14.16 6.07 -9.98
C ALA A 30 15.37 5.67 -10.80
N ILE A 31 15.14 4.89 -11.86
CA ILE A 31 16.18 4.28 -12.70
C ILE A 31 15.89 4.53 -14.18
N ASP A 32 16.91 4.43 -15.02
CA ASP A 32 16.74 4.55 -16.47
C ASP A 32 16.02 3.34 -17.08
N GLU A 33 15.65 3.47 -18.36
CA GLU A 33 14.94 2.41 -19.09
C GLU A 33 15.77 1.14 -19.23
N ALA A 34 17.08 1.27 -19.45
CA ALA A 34 17.98 0.14 -19.63
C ALA A 34 18.04 -0.74 -18.38
N THR A 35 18.02 -0.13 -17.21
CA THR A 35 17.97 -0.80 -15.90
C THR A 35 16.57 -1.30 -15.58
N ARG A 36 15.52 -0.57 -15.97
CA ARG A 36 14.12 -0.94 -15.68
C ARG A 36 13.62 -2.12 -16.52
N LEU A 37 13.99 -2.21 -17.79
CA LEU A 37 13.46 -3.21 -18.72
C LEU A 37 13.69 -4.67 -18.25
N PRO A 38 14.88 -5.07 -17.78
CA PRO A 38 15.06 -6.41 -17.21
C PRO A 38 14.18 -6.68 -15.98
N LEU A 39 13.89 -5.64 -15.18
CA LEU A 39 12.98 -5.77 -14.03
C LEU A 39 11.55 -6.04 -14.48
N VAL A 40 11.08 -5.32 -15.51
CA VAL A 40 9.77 -5.56 -16.12
C VAL A 40 9.67 -6.97 -16.67
N LYS A 41 10.70 -7.46 -17.38
CA LYS A 41 10.67 -8.79 -18.00
C LYS A 41 10.57 -9.92 -16.98
N ARG A 42 11.32 -9.84 -15.88
CA ARG A 42 11.31 -10.86 -14.82
C ARG A 42 10.20 -10.66 -13.78
N ALA A 43 9.48 -9.54 -13.80
CA ALA A 43 8.50 -9.24 -12.76
C ALA A 43 7.38 -10.28 -12.72
N GLN A 44 7.03 -10.69 -11.49
CA GLN A 44 5.88 -11.56 -11.25
C GLN A 44 4.62 -10.72 -11.06
N VAL A 45 3.48 -11.23 -11.50
CA VAL A 45 2.16 -10.62 -11.23
C VAL A 45 1.34 -11.44 -10.23
N TRP A 46 1.73 -12.70 -10.04
CA TRP A 46 0.98 -13.70 -9.30
C TRP A 46 1.92 -14.42 -8.34
N ALA A 47 1.39 -14.77 -7.17
CA ALA A 47 1.98 -15.69 -6.22
C ALA A 47 0.89 -16.58 -5.64
N GLN A 48 1.25 -17.80 -5.23
CA GLN A 48 0.32 -18.70 -4.56
C GLN A 48 -0.29 -17.99 -3.34
N PRO A 49 -1.63 -17.81 -3.26
CA PRO A 49 -2.25 -17.16 -2.12
C PRO A 49 -2.05 -18.02 -0.88
N THR A 50 -1.44 -17.44 0.16
CA THR A 50 -1.16 -18.11 1.45
C THR A 50 -2.11 -17.69 2.57
N TRP A 51 -2.95 -16.69 2.33
CA TRP A 51 -3.84 -16.09 3.34
C TRP A 51 -5.28 -16.61 3.26
N ILE A 52 -5.63 -17.31 2.17
CA ILE A 52 -6.89 -18.05 2.05
C ILE A 52 -6.58 -19.53 2.27
N ASP A 53 -7.20 -20.10 3.29
CA ASP A 53 -7.20 -21.53 3.57
C ASP A 53 -8.64 -22.04 3.68
N ASN A 54 -8.80 -23.28 4.14
CA ASN A 54 -10.10 -23.92 4.32
C ASN A 54 -10.94 -23.32 5.47
N THR A 55 -10.43 -22.31 6.18
CA THR A 55 -11.14 -21.57 7.24
C THR A 55 -11.59 -20.18 6.78
N PHE A 56 -11.22 -19.75 5.57
CA PHE A 56 -11.62 -18.45 5.02
C PHE A 56 -13.14 -18.33 4.86
N ASN A 57 -13.72 -17.22 5.34
CA ASN A 57 -15.11 -16.85 5.16
C ASN A 57 -15.24 -15.49 4.45
N PHE A 58 -16.06 -15.44 3.40
CA PHE A 58 -16.31 -14.25 2.60
C PHE A 58 -17.14 -13.19 3.34
N ASP A 59 -17.97 -13.59 4.30
CA ASP A 59 -18.77 -12.65 5.12
C ASP A 59 -17.88 -11.68 5.91
N ASP A 60 -16.63 -12.04 6.14
CA ASP A 60 -15.62 -11.24 6.83
C ASP A 60 -14.85 -10.28 5.91
N LEU A 61 -15.20 -10.12 4.63
CA LEU A 61 -14.41 -9.28 3.71
C LEU A 61 -14.27 -7.81 4.14
N PHE A 62 -15.27 -7.28 4.83
CA PHE A 62 -15.26 -5.94 5.40
C PHE A 62 -14.80 -5.91 6.84
N ASN A 63 -14.48 -7.06 7.43
CA ASN A 63 -13.89 -7.16 8.74
C ASN A 63 -12.39 -6.83 8.62
N PRO A 64 -11.94 -5.67 9.11
CA PRO A 64 -10.53 -5.32 9.01
C PRO A 64 -9.63 -6.24 9.84
N ALA A 65 -10.17 -7.08 10.75
CA ALA A 65 -9.43 -8.10 11.48
C ALA A 65 -9.02 -9.31 10.62
N THR A 66 -9.69 -9.56 9.50
CA THR A 66 -9.39 -10.66 8.57
C THR A 66 -8.67 -10.18 7.30
N ALA A 67 -8.43 -8.87 7.20
CA ALA A 67 -7.50 -8.33 6.23
C ALA A 67 -6.13 -9.00 6.41
N PRO A 68 -5.40 -9.34 5.32
CA PRO A 68 -4.02 -9.78 5.44
C PRO A 68 -3.25 -8.78 6.32
N LEU A 69 -2.88 -9.20 7.54
CA LEU A 69 -2.23 -8.32 8.50
C LEU A 69 -0.95 -7.80 7.87
N GLY A 70 -0.80 -6.48 7.81
CA GLY A 70 0.45 -5.88 7.39
C GLY A 70 1.48 -5.82 8.52
N SER A 71 2.33 -4.79 8.51
CA SER A 71 3.31 -4.58 9.57
C SER A 71 2.63 -4.50 10.95
N PRO A 72 3.32 -4.79 12.07
CA PRO A 72 2.77 -4.66 13.42
C PRO A 72 2.07 -3.32 13.69
N ASP A 73 2.57 -2.24 13.08
CA ASP A 73 2.01 -0.88 13.14
C ASP A 73 0.61 -0.75 12.51
N GLU A 74 0.20 -1.69 11.65
CA GLU A 74 -1.12 -1.70 11.00
C GLU A 74 -2.21 -2.37 11.86
N GLN A 75 -1.86 -3.01 12.98
CA GLN A 75 -2.83 -3.64 13.89
C GLN A 75 -3.87 -2.65 14.43
N VAL A 76 -3.55 -1.35 14.51
CA VAL A 76 -4.54 -0.34 14.94
C VAL A 76 -5.72 -0.23 13.96
N LEU A 77 -5.51 -0.59 12.69
CA LEU A 77 -6.52 -0.50 11.63
C LEU A 77 -7.53 -1.65 11.69
N THR A 78 -7.26 -2.72 12.45
CA THR A 78 -8.15 -3.89 12.56
C THR A 78 -9.33 -3.68 13.51
N LYS A 79 -9.36 -2.56 14.24
CA LYS A 79 -10.39 -2.26 15.23
C LYS A 79 -11.74 -1.82 14.63
N GLY A 80 -11.79 -1.53 13.34
CA GLY A 80 -13.00 -1.02 12.66
C GLY A 80 -13.35 0.43 12.97
N THR A 81 -12.74 1.05 13.98
CA THR A 81 -12.82 2.49 14.25
C THR A 81 -11.45 3.01 14.67
N ILE A 82 -11.07 4.19 14.18
CA ILE A 82 -9.80 4.83 14.53
C ILE A 82 -9.99 6.30 14.87
N ASP A 83 -9.06 6.80 15.69
CA ASP A 83 -8.86 8.22 15.94
C ASP A 83 -7.60 8.69 15.23
N CYS A 84 -7.68 9.82 14.53
CA CYS A 84 -6.53 10.43 13.87
C CYS A 84 -6.56 11.96 13.92
N THR A 85 -5.41 12.59 13.74
CA THR A 85 -5.27 14.05 13.63
C THR A 85 -5.02 14.44 12.19
N TYR A 86 -5.74 15.44 11.70
CA TYR A 86 -5.60 15.97 10.34
C TYR A 86 -4.13 16.26 9.99
N LEU A 87 -3.74 15.90 8.78
CA LEU A 87 -2.40 16.11 8.26
C LEU A 87 -2.50 16.79 6.89
N TYR A 88 -2.13 18.07 6.84
CA TYR A 88 -1.90 18.77 5.59
C TYR A 88 -0.48 18.53 5.09
N GLU A 89 -0.32 18.12 3.83
CA GLU A 89 0.97 17.97 3.17
C GLU A 89 1.00 18.82 1.90
N ALA A 90 1.53 20.06 1.99
CA ALA A 90 1.82 20.86 0.81
C ALA A 90 3.08 20.35 0.08
N PRO A 91 3.17 20.46 -1.25
CA PRO A 91 2.11 20.82 -2.20
C PRO A 91 1.17 19.64 -2.55
N ASN A 92 1.43 18.44 -1.99
CA ASN A 92 0.86 17.15 -2.38
C ASN A 92 -0.37 16.74 -1.54
N GLY A 93 -1.33 17.66 -1.42
CA GLY A 93 -2.66 17.33 -0.89
C GLY A 93 -3.32 16.24 -1.74
N PRO A 94 -4.36 15.55 -1.23
CA PRO A 94 -5.06 14.58 -2.05
C PRO A 94 -5.64 15.24 -3.32
N VAL A 95 -5.27 14.71 -4.49
CA VAL A 95 -5.74 15.21 -5.80
C VAL A 95 -6.90 14.34 -6.30
N GLY A 96 -7.91 14.94 -6.91
CA GLY A 96 -9.09 14.24 -7.47
C GLY A 96 -10.40 14.64 -6.80
N ALA A 97 -11.52 14.38 -7.47
CA ALA A 97 -12.84 14.82 -7.02
C ALA A 97 -13.42 13.98 -5.86
N ASN A 98 -12.99 12.72 -5.72
CA ASN A 98 -13.55 11.80 -4.75
C ASN A 98 -13.14 12.15 -3.31
N PRO A 99 -14.06 12.10 -2.32
CA PRO A 99 -13.79 12.54 -0.96
C PRO A 99 -12.69 11.75 -0.26
N LYS A 100 -11.58 12.43 0.05
CA LYS A 100 -10.43 11.86 0.76
C LYS A 100 -9.59 12.92 1.48
N PHE A 101 -8.90 12.51 2.54
CA PHE A 101 -7.98 13.36 3.29
C PHE A 101 -6.80 12.56 3.85
N LYS A 102 -5.79 13.25 4.38
CA LYS A 102 -4.66 12.62 5.08
C LYS A 102 -4.74 12.91 6.58
N CYS A 103 -4.38 11.94 7.40
CA CYS A 103 -4.25 12.11 8.84
C CYS A 103 -3.16 11.21 9.41
N LYS A 104 -2.78 11.43 10.68
CA LYS A 104 -1.88 10.53 11.43
C LYS A 104 -2.65 9.93 12.60
N THR A 105 -2.50 8.63 12.86
CA THR A 105 -3.25 8.02 13.96
C THR A 105 -2.86 8.60 15.30
N THR A 106 -3.81 8.73 16.22
CA THR A 106 -3.54 9.21 17.59
C THR A 106 -2.77 8.16 18.40
N ALA A 107 -3.09 6.88 18.20
CA ALA A 107 -2.42 5.76 18.88
C ALA A 107 -0.97 5.54 18.40
N GLN A 108 -0.68 5.86 17.13
CA GLN A 108 0.64 5.74 16.53
C GLN A 108 0.91 6.91 15.57
N PRO A 109 1.43 8.05 16.06
CA PRO A 109 1.60 9.26 15.26
C PRO A 109 2.55 9.15 14.05
N SER A 110 3.41 8.12 14.01
CA SER A 110 4.23 7.81 12.83
C SER A 110 3.43 7.20 11.68
N LEU A 111 2.23 6.67 11.96
CA LEU A 111 1.36 6.06 10.98
C LEU A 111 0.51 7.11 10.27
N LYS A 112 0.96 7.52 9.08
CA LYS A 112 0.21 8.38 8.18
C LYS A 112 -0.80 7.57 7.37
N LEU A 113 -2.00 8.10 7.24
CA LEU A 113 -3.14 7.48 6.59
C LEU A 113 -3.67 8.36 5.47
N LYS A 114 -4.12 7.73 4.39
CA LYS A 114 -5.00 8.32 3.39
C LYS A 114 -6.39 7.74 3.63
N VAL A 115 -7.32 8.58 4.08
CA VAL A 115 -8.69 8.20 4.42
C VAL A 115 -9.60 8.57 3.27
N LYS A 116 -10.27 7.59 2.69
CA LYS A 116 -11.40 7.78 1.77
C LYS A 116 -12.69 7.63 2.56
N TYR A 117 -13.72 8.42 2.26
CA TYR A 117 -14.93 8.44 3.07
C TYR A 117 -16.20 8.75 2.28
N GLY A 118 -17.35 8.47 2.89
CA GLY A 118 -18.69 8.78 2.38
C GLY A 118 -19.43 7.56 1.83
N THR A 119 -20.76 7.54 1.98
CA THR A 119 -21.61 6.42 1.53
C THR A 119 -21.69 6.31 0.02
N GLU A 120 -21.72 7.46 -0.65
CA GLU A 120 -21.80 7.61 -2.12
C GLU A 120 -20.43 7.52 -2.80
N ASN A 121 -19.35 7.42 -2.02
CA ASN A 121 -18.01 7.29 -2.56
C ASN A 121 -17.74 5.81 -2.87
N GLY A 122 -17.94 5.43 -4.13
CA GLY A 122 -17.69 4.06 -4.63
C GLY A 122 -16.30 3.52 -4.28
N GLU A 123 -15.29 4.39 -4.19
CA GLU A 123 -13.92 3.98 -3.85
C GLU A 123 -13.80 3.35 -2.46
N VAL A 124 -14.67 3.72 -1.49
CA VAL A 124 -14.61 3.19 -0.11
C VAL A 124 -14.80 1.68 -0.09
N ARG A 125 -15.73 1.16 -0.90
CA ARG A 125 -16.03 -0.28 -0.97
C ARG A 125 -15.35 -0.95 -2.16
N GLY A 126 -15.34 -0.28 -3.32
CA GLY A 126 -14.75 -0.80 -4.54
C GLY A 126 -13.28 -1.13 -4.36
N GLU A 127 -12.51 -0.29 -3.66
CA GLU A 127 -11.09 -0.56 -3.45
C GLU A 127 -10.83 -1.70 -2.47
N VAL A 128 -11.66 -1.82 -1.42
CA VAL A 128 -11.57 -2.93 -0.47
C VAL A 128 -11.88 -4.25 -1.18
N LEU A 129 -13.00 -4.32 -1.90
CA LEU A 129 -13.41 -5.53 -2.63
C LEU A 129 -12.42 -5.88 -3.74
N GLY A 130 -11.97 -4.90 -4.51
CA GLY A 130 -11.04 -5.09 -5.62
C GLY A 130 -9.71 -5.65 -5.16
N THR A 131 -9.14 -5.08 -4.09
CA THR A 131 -7.89 -5.61 -3.54
C THR A 131 -8.10 -7.00 -2.95
N ARG A 132 -9.18 -7.27 -2.21
CA ARG A 132 -9.45 -8.61 -1.67
C ARG A 132 -9.59 -9.67 -2.75
N LEU A 133 -10.31 -9.38 -3.85
CA LEU A 133 -10.43 -10.29 -4.98
C LEU A 133 -9.08 -10.58 -5.63
N LEU A 134 -8.26 -9.54 -5.86
CA LEU A 134 -6.91 -9.71 -6.42
C LEU A 134 -6.06 -10.62 -5.54
N TRP A 135 -5.98 -10.31 -4.23
CA TRP A 135 -5.25 -11.12 -3.27
C TRP A 135 -5.76 -12.56 -3.21
N ALA A 136 -7.07 -12.76 -3.33
CA ALA A 136 -7.70 -14.08 -3.19
C ALA A 136 -7.32 -15.00 -4.35
N LEU A 137 -7.16 -14.40 -5.52
CA LEU A 137 -6.73 -15.05 -6.74
C LEU A 137 -5.21 -15.10 -6.88
N GLY A 138 -4.45 -14.59 -5.91
CA GLY A 138 -2.98 -14.61 -5.89
C GLY A 138 -2.30 -13.42 -6.60
N PHE A 139 -3.06 -12.42 -7.05
CA PHE A 139 -2.49 -11.22 -7.65
C PHE A 139 -2.10 -10.17 -6.60
N PHE A 140 -0.97 -9.52 -6.82
CA PHE A 140 -0.51 -8.44 -5.96
C PHE A 140 -1.44 -7.23 -6.06
N ALA A 141 -1.81 -6.65 -4.91
CA ALA A 141 -2.53 -5.38 -4.81
C ALA A 141 -2.12 -4.63 -3.54
N ASP A 142 -2.48 -3.35 -3.43
CA ASP A 142 -2.34 -2.61 -2.17
C ASP A 142 -3.28 -3.22 -1.11
N ARG A 143 -3.00 -2.96 0.17
CA ARG A 143 -3.89 -3.36 1.26
C ARG A 143 -4.90 -2.25 1.50
N ASN A 144 -6.19 -2.59 1.51
CA ASN A 144 -7.23 -1.67 1.91
C ASN A 144 -7.94 -2.16 3.17
N PHE A 145 -8.17 -1.26 4.12
CA PHE A 145 -8.87 -1.53 5.38
C PHE A 145 -10.21 -0.80 5.36
N PHE A 146 -11.30 -1.55 5.48
CA PHE A 146 -12.62 -0.98 5.66
C PHE A 146 -12.82 -0.63 7.13
N LEU A 147 -13.28 0.59 7.39
CA LEU A 147 -13.59 1.07 8.73
C LEU A 147 -15.05 1.50 8.80
N LYS A 148 -15.68 1.19 9.92
CA LYS A 148 -17.00 1.69 10.25
C LYS A 148 -16.96 3.21 10.40
N THR A 149 -15.96 3.71 11.13
CA THR A 149 -15.83 5.15 11.43
C THR A 149 -14.36 5.56 11.53
N THR A 150 -14.04 6.74 11.01
CA THR A 150 -12.79 7.47 11.30
C THR A 150 -13.13 8.77 12.02
N ASN A 151 -12.63 8.94 13.24
CA ASN A 151 -12.76 10.19 13.99
C ASN A 151 -11.52 11.06 13.72
N CYS A 152 -11.71 12.18 13.03
CA CYS A 152 -10.62 13.09 12.70
C CYS A 152 -10.66 14.35 13.57
N PHE A 153 -9.63 14.53 14.39
CA PHE A 153 -9.35 15.79 15.08
C PHE A 153 -8.74 16.80 14.10
N GLY A 154 -9.35 17.98 14.04
CA GLY A 154 -8.89 19.07 13.20
C GLY A 154 -9.28 18.96 11.73
N CYS A 155 -10.20 18.07 11.36
CA CYS A 155 -10.85 18.06 10.05
C CYS A 155 -12.06 19.01 10.03
N SER A 156 -12.33 19.67 8.92
CA SER A 156 -13.65 20.26 8.64
C SER A 156 -14.67 19.16 8.34
N GLU A 157 -15.94 19.50 8.18
CA GLU A 157 -16.99 18.56 7.72
C GLU A 157 -16.68 17.97 6.33
N ASN A 158 -15.96 18.71 5.49
CA ASN A 158 -15.51 18.26 4.18
C ASN A 158 -14.03 18.63 3.96
N PRO A 159 -13.09 17.73 4.33
CA PRO A 159 -11.66 17.99 4.30
C PRO A 159 -11.02 17.88 2.90
N VAL A 160 -11.77 17.69 1.81
CA VAL A 160 -11.20 17.43 0.45
C VAL A 160 -10.20 18.50 0.03
N ASN A 161 -10.51 19.77 0.29
CA ASN A 161 -9.70 20.91 -0.10
C ASN A 161 -9.16 21.68 1.11
N GLN A 162 -9.18 21.06 2.29
CA GLN A 162 -8.76 21.71 3.53
C GLN A 162 -7.24 21.92 3.52
N LYS A 163 -6.78 23.16 3.71
CA LYS A 163 -5.34 23.49 3.67
C LYS A 163 -4.68 23.66 5.03
N GLN A 164 -5.47 23.61 6.09
CA GLN A 164 -5.03 23.86 7.46
C GLN A 164 -5.94 23.11 8.42
N THR A 165 -5.45 22.79 9.60
CA THR A 165 -6.25 22.21 10.69
C THR A 165 -7.44 23.12 11.03
N ASP A 166 -8.62 22.52 11.19
CA ASP A 166 -9.81 23.21 11.68
C ASP A 166 -9.76 23.32 13.21
N PRO A 167 -9.68 24.53 13.80
CA PRO A 167 -9.63 24.67 15.25
C PRO A 167 -10.92 24.22 15.94
N ASN A 168 -12.07 24.24 15.26
CA ASN A 168 -13.36 23.90 15.86
C ASN A 168 -13.48 22.40 16.19
N SER A 169 -12.75 21.56 15.45
CA SER A 169 -12.72 20.11 15.66
C SER A 169 -11.42 19.61 16.30
N ALA A 170 -10.61 20.51 16.87
CA ALA A 170 -9.32 20.16 17.46
C ALA A 170 -9.46 19.29 18.73
N THR A 171 -10.55 19.44 19.49
CA THR A 171 -10.84 18.66 20.71
C THR A 171 -12.07 17.77 20.58
N THR A 172 -12.97 18.06 19.64
CA THR A 172 -14.14 17.24 19.32
C THR A 172 -14.05 16.82 17.85
N PRO A 173 -13.79 15.54 17.54
CA PRO A 173 -13.47 15.12 16.19
C PRO A 173 -14.69 15.10 15.28
N VAL A 174 -14.47 15.30 13.98
CA VAL A 174 -15.47 15.01 12.95
C VAL A 174 -15.43 13.52 12.63
N SER A 175 -16.59 12.87 12.62
CA SER A 175 -16.73 11.44 12.31
C SER A 175 -17.03 11.22 10.83
N PHE A 176 -16.25 10.35 10.18
CA PHE A 176 -16.43 9.96 8.79
C PHE A 176 -16.84 8.48 8.71
N SER A 177 -18.01 8.19 8.14
CA SER A 177 -18.56 6.84 8.03
C SER A 177 -19.35 6.64 6.72
N PRO A 178 -19.19 5.50 6.02
CA PRO A 178 -18.07 4.57 6.15
C PRO A 178 -16.77 5.23 5.67
N SER A 179 -15.64 4.61 6.02
CA SER A 179 -14.33 5.04 5.52
C SER A 179 -13.46 3.85 5.14
N SER A 180 -12.45 4.09 4.32
CA SER A 180 -11.41 3.12 4.01
C SER A 180 -10.03 3.75 4.05
N ILE A 181 -9.04 2.90 4.32
CA ILE A 181 -7.63 3.28 4.40
C ILE A 181 -6.82 2.42 3.45
N GLU A 182 -6.13 3.09 2.54
CA GLU A 182 -5.20 2.49 1.59
C GLU A 182 -3.80 2.42 2.20
N ARG A 183 -3.19 1.23 2.17
CA ARG A 183 -1.82 0.96 2.56
C ARG A 183 -1.07 0.31 1.41
N LYS A 184 -0.01 0.99 0.97
CA LYS A 184 0.84 0.52 -0.11
C LYS A 184 1.44 -0.84 0.20
N LEU A 185 1.51 -1.71 -0.81
CA LEU A 185 2.32 -2.93 -0.74
C LEU A 185 3.75 -2.56 -0.32
N ALA A 186 4.30 -3.33 0.62
CA ALA A 186 5.65 -3.10 1.13
C ALA A 186 6.69 -3.30 0.02
N GLY A 187 7.78 -2.54 0.12
CA GLY A 187 8.84 -2.54 -0.89
C GLY A 187 9.10 -1.15 -1.45
N SER A 188 10.00 -1.11 -2.43
CA SER A 188 10.39 0.10 -3.15
C SER A 188 9.70 0.16 -4.50
N GLU A 189 8.95 1.22 -4.77
CA GLU A 189 8.41 1.48 -6.10
C GLU A 189 9.54 1.78 -7.09
N VAL A 190 9.49 1.12 -8.24
CA VAL A 190 10.45 1.30 -9.33
C VAL A 190 9.89 2.31 -10.30
N LEU A 191 10.46 3.52 -10.28
CA LEU A 191 10.13 4.63 -11.14
C LEU A 191 11.05 4.69 -12.35
N LYS A 192 10.55 5.21 -13.47
CA LYS A 192 11.31 5.39 -14.71
C LYS A 192 11.79 6.83 -14.85
N LEU A 193 13.09 7.01 -15.05
CA LEU A 193 13.68 8.28 -15.50
C LEU A 193 13.47 8.42 -17.01
N VAL A 194 12.88 9.53 -17.42
CA VAL A 194 12.55 9.85 -18.82
C VAL A 194 13.27 11.15 -19.21
N PRO A 195 14.36 11.05 -19.98
CA PRO A 195 15.03 12.23 -20.53
C PRO A 195 14.05 13.07 -21.38
N GLN A 196 14.11 14.38 -21.23
CA GLN A 196 13.31 15.35 -21.97
C GLN A 196 14.16 16.07 -23.01
N ALA A 197 13.53 16.62 -24.04
CA ALA A 197 14.23 17.34 -25.12
C ALA A 197 14.94 18.62 -24.65
N ASP A 198 14.52 19.19 -23.52
CA ASP A 198 15.12 20.37 -22.89
C ASP A 198 16.33 20.04 -21.98
N GLY A 199 16.77 18.77 -21.96
CA GLY A 199 17.86 18.29 -21.12
C GLY A 199 17.48 17.98 -19.68
N THR A 200 16.21 18.17 -19.30
CA THR A 200 15.71 17.76 -17.97
C THR A 200 15.37 16.27 -17.95
N THR A 201 15.18 15.70 -16.75
CA THR A 201 14.72 14.32 -16.58
C THR A 201 13.42 14.34 -15.81
N LYS A 202 12.38 13.74 -16.40
CA LYS A 202 11.08 13.53 -15.74
C LYS A 202 11.06 12.16 -15.08
N VAL A 203 10.43 12.06 -13.92
CA VAL A 203 10.13 10.79 -13.27
C VAL A 203 8.73 10.33 -13.71
N SER A 204 8.63 9.11 -14.23
CA SER A 204 7.38 8.46 -14.60
C SER A 204 7.10 7.29 -13.67
N GLN A 205 5.83 7.15 -13.28
CA GLN A 205 5.34 6.09 -12.38
C GLN A 205 4.73 4.93 -13.16
N GLY A 206 4.77 3.76 -12.52
CA GLY A 206 4.04 2.55 -12.93
C GLY A 206 4.46 1.89 -14.25
N TRP A 207 3.52 1.21 -14.89
CA TRP A 207 3.72 0.41 -16.10
C TRP A 207 2.46 0.37 -16.97
N GLY A 208 2.59 0.19 -18.29
CA GLY A 208 1.46 0.06 -19.21
C GLY A 208 1.10 -1.40 -19.51
N PHE A 209 -0.17 -1.69 -19.84
CA PHE A 209 -0.65 -3.04 -20.14
C PHE A 209 0.10 -3.73 -21.30
N GLU A 210 0.68 -2.95 -22.20
CA GLU A 210 1.59 -3.43 -23.25
C GLU A 210 2.86 -4.11 -22.69
N GLU A 211 3.33 -3.69 -21.52
CA GLU A 211 4.52 -4.24 -20.85
C GLU A 211 4.26 -5.65 -20.30
N LEU A 212 3.00 -6.08 -20.16
CA LEU A 212 2.68 -7.44 -19.72
C LEU A 212 3.12 -8.51 -20.72
N GLN A 213 3.24 -8.18 -22.02
CA GLN A 213 3.77 -9.11 -23.02
C GLN A 213 5.30 -9.26 -22.96
N MET A 214 5.99 -8.39 -22.22
CA MET A 214 7.45 -8.41 -22.11
C MET A 214 7.84 -9.43 -21.03
N VAL A 215 8.00 -10.69 -21.39
CA VAL A 215 8.35 -11.79 -20.47
C VAL A 215 9.69 -12.43 -20.86
N ASP A 216 10.42 -12.94 -19.86
CA ASP A 216 11.62 -13.77 -20.09
C ASP A 216 11.26 -15.25 -20.22
N ALA A 217 10.15 -15.68 -19.60
CA ALA A 217 9.73 -17.07 -19.57
C ALA A 217 8.22 -17.25 -19.89
N PRO A 218 7.82 -18.31 -20.64
CA PRO A 218 6.44 -18.53 -21.06
C PRO A 218 5.42 -18.65 -19.92
N GLU A 219 5.80 -19.21 -18.77
CA GLU A 219 4.92 -19.35 -17.61
C GLU A 219 4.47 -18.02 -17.04
N GLN A 220 5.29 -16.96 -17.15
CA GLN A 220 4.92 -15.61 -16.76
C GLN A 220 3.81 -15.06 -17.65
N LEU A 221 3.78 -15.44 -18.93
CA LEU A 221 2.77 -14.96 -19.87
C LEU A 221 1.38 -15.43 -19.44
N ARG A 222 1.24 -16.68 -18.99
CA ARG A 222 -0.04 -17.22 -18.47
C ARG A 222 -0.57 -16.35 -17.33
N ASP A 223 0.26 -16.08 -16.33
CA ASP A 223 -0.16 -15.34 -15.14
C ASP A 223 -0.49 -13.88 -15.49
N ARG A 224 0.24 -13.28 -16.44
CA ARG A 224 0.00 -11.92 -16.92
C ARG A 224 -1.25 -11.79 -17.78
N GLU A 225 -1.54 -12.78 -18.63
CA GLU A 225 -2.82 -12.83 -19.36
C GLU A 225 -3.99 -13.03 -18.40
N ALA A 226 -3.82 -13.83 -17.35
CA ALA A 226 -4.83 -13.96 -16.29
C ALA A 226 -5.07 -12.63 -15.56
N LEU A 227 -4.03 -11.85 -15.25
CA LEU A 227 -4.18 -10.51 -14.69
C LEU A 227 -4.93 -9.58 -15.65
N LYS A 228 -4.64 -9.62 -16.96
CA LYS A 228 -5.35 -8.82 -17.96
C LYS A 228 -6.84 -9.17 -18.02
N LEU A 229 -7.15 -10.46 -18.06
CA LEU A 229 -8.52 -10.94 -18.08
C LEU A 229 -9.27 -10.49 -16.81
N LEU A 230 -8.62 -10.59 -15.65
CA LEU A 230 -9.20 -10.14 -14.38
C LEU A 230 -9.40 -8.62 -14.35
N ALA A 231 -8.45 -7.83 -14.89
CA ALA A 231 -8.59 -6.38 -14.98
C ALA A 231 -9.80 -5.97 -15.83
N VAL A 232 -10.07 -6.68 -16.93
CA VAL A 232 -11.29 -6.50 -17.73
C VAL A 232 -12.53 -6.93 -16.94
N PHE A 233 -12.48 -8.09 -16.27
CA PHE A 233 -13.59 -8.62 -15.48
C PHE A 233 -14.06 -7.67 -14.38
N ILE A 234 -13.12 -7.03 -13.66
CA ILE A 234 -13.44 -6.06 -12.60
C ILE A 234 -13.72 -4.65 -13.15
N ASN A 235 -13.76 -4.47 -14.47
CA ASN A 235 -13.94 -3.19 -15.14
C ASN A 235 -12.91 -2.13 -14.69
N HIS A 236 -11.61 -2.49 -14.67
CA HIS A 236 -10.52 -1.56 -14.36
C HIS A 236 -10.28 -0.60 -15.53
N LEU A 237 -11.20 0.34 -15.71
CA LEU A 237 -11.17 1.31 -16.82
C LEU A 237 -10.07 2.35 -16.67
N ASP A 238 -9.66 2.66 -15.44
CA ASP A 238 -8.58 3.60 -15.19
C ASP A 238 -7.20 2.94 -15.32
N ASN A 239 -6.89 2.48 -16.54
CA ASN A 239 -5.69 1.72 -16.89
C ASN A 239 -4.44 2.59 -17.16
N ARG A 240 -4.44 3.85 -16.70
CA ARG A 240 -3.27 4.75 -16.81
C ARG A 240 -2.08 4.15 -16.08
N LYS A 241 -0.87 4.29 -16.65
CA LYS A 241 0.38 3.75 -16.09
C LYS A 241 0.54 4.01 -14.59
N ALA A 242 0.19 5.20 -14.13
CA ALA A 242 0.33 5.63 -12.74
C ALA A 242 -0.61 4.93 -11.75
N ASN A 243 -1.59 4.14 -12.22
CA ASN A 243 -2.51 3.35 -11.40
C ASN A 243 -2.10 1.88 -11.29
N GLN A 244 -0.97 1.54 -11.91
CA GLN A 244 -0.27 0.28 -11.72
C GLN A 244 1.11 0.58 -11.12
N ARG A 245 1.68 -0.38 -10.39
CA ARG A 245 2.99 -0.23 -9.75
C ARG A 245 3.92 -1.37 -10.11
N LEU A 246 5.18 -1.01 -10.34
CA LEU A 246 6.30 -1.94 -10.37
C LEU A 246 6.98 -1.83 -9.01
N VAL A 247 7.02 -2.91 -8.24
CA VAL A 247 7.51 -2.89 -6.85
C VAL A 247 8.65 -3.87 -6.69
N CYS A 248 9.72 -3.43 -6.02
CA CYS A 248 10.79 -4.26 -5.53
C CYS A 248 10.48 -4.66 -4.09
N LEU A 249 10.13 -5.93 -3.85
CA LEU A 249 9.70 -6.39 -2.53
C LEU A 249 10.85 -6.39 -1.51
N ASP A 250 12.00 -6.91 -1.93
CA ASP A 250 13.18 -7.06 -1.09
C ASP A 250 14.42 -6.51 -1.79
N GLY A 251 15.26 -5.76 -1.07
CA GLY A 251 16.55 -5.30 -1.58
C GLY A 251 16.45 -4.30 -2.74
N SER A 252 16.52 -3.01 -2.42
CA SER A 252 16.64 -1.95 -3.43
C SER A 252 17.81 -1.03 -3.09
N SER A 253 18.54 -0.61 -4.11
CA SER A 253 19.55 0.44 -4.03
C SER A 253 19.26 1.54 -5.06
N PRO A 254 19.99 2.66 -5.05
CA PRO A 254 19.89 3.66 -6.12
C PRO A 254 20.17 3.09 -7.51
N GLN A 255 20.87 1.96 -7.61
CA GLN A 255 21.19 1.27 -8.86
C GLN A 255 20.07 0.34 -9.34
N GLY A 256 19.00 0.13 -8.56
CA GLY A 256 17.86 -0.69 -8.97
C GLY A 256 17.37 -1.67 -7.91
N CYS A 257 16.57 -2.63 -8.37
CA CYS A 257 16.03 -3.71 -7.54
C CYS A 257 16.96 -4.94 -7.58
N THR A 258 17.42 -5.39 -6.42
CA THR A 258 18.26 -6.58 -6.28
C THR A 258 17.46 -7.83 -5.89
N GLY A 259 16.27 -7.69 -5.31
CA GLY A 259 15.39 -8.83 -5.03
C GLY A 259 14.21 -8.96 -6.00
N GLN A 260 13.12 -9.53 -5.48
CA GLN A 260 11.95 -9.88 -6.27
C GLN A 260 11.22 -8.63 -6.75
N THR A 261 10.94 -8.59 -8.05
CA THR A 261 10.16 -7.53 -8.68
C THR A 261 8.75 -8.04 -8.95
N VAL A 262 7.75 -7.21 -8.64
CA VAL A 262 6.34 -7.52 -8.92
C VAL A 262 5.66 -6.39 -9.69
N MET A 263 4.77 -6.77 -10.60
CA MET A 263 3.86 -5.87 -11.31
C MET A 263 2.47 -6.06 -10.71
N MET A 264 1.87 -4.95 -10.24
CA MET A 264 0.59 -4.98 -9.54
C MET A 264 -0.34 -3.88 -10.02
N ILE A 265 -1.65 -4.14 -9.98
CA ILE A 265 -2.68 -3.12 -10.06
C ILE A 265 -2.89 -2.58 -8.65
N HIS A 266 -2.97 -1.26 -8.47
CA HIS A 266 -3.02 -0.69 -7.12
C HIS A 266 -4.16 0.30 -6.89
N ASP A 267 -4.59 1.06 -7.90
CA ASP A 267 -5.77 1.93 -7.79
C ASP A 267 -7.00 1.24 -8.39
N VAL A 268 -7.67 0.44 -7.56
CA VAL A 268 -8.88 -0.30 -7.94
C VAL A 268 -10.16 0.37 -7.44
N GLY A 269 -10.10 1.64 -7.06
CA GLY A 269 -11.25 2.37 -6.50
C GLY A 269 -12.43 2.52 -7.47
N SER A 270 -12.17 2.57 -8.78
CA SER A 270 -13.20 2.72 -9.82
C SER A 270 -13.65 1.37 -10.44
N THR A 271 -13.29 0.24 -9.82
CA THR A 271 -13.71 -1.08 -10.28
C THR A 271 -15.16 -1.39 -9.89
N PHE A 272 -15.77 -2.40 -10.53
CA PHE A 272 -17.16 -2.83 -10.30
C PHE A 272 -18.25 -1.78 -10.61
N GLY A 273 -17.98 -0.84 -11.52
CA GLY A 273 -18.96 0.13 -12.00
C GLY A 273 -19.14 1.35 -11.09
N GLY A 274 -18.10 1.72 -10.34
CA GLY A 274 -18.04 2.98 -9.60
C GLY A 274 -18.05 4.23 -10.48
#